data_AF-A0A7S8FBR6-F1
#
_entry.id   AF-A0A7S8FBR6-F1
#
_cell.length_a   1.000
_cell.length_b   1.000
_cell.length_c   1.000
_cell.angle_alpha   90.00
_cell.angle_beta   90.00
_cell.angle_gamma   90.00
#
_symmetry.space_group_name_H-M   'P 1'
#
loop_
_entity.id
_entity.type
_entity.pdbx_description
1 polymer ?
#
loop_
_entity_poly.entity_id
_entity_poly.type
_entity_poly.pdbx_seq_one_letter_code
_entity_poly.pdbx_strand_id
1 'polypeptide(L)' 'MLDTCDTFHHMLKPKEPVEAAGSWVFRDIPRDLMIKIKIAAAVQRKSVKQLLIDLSREHIAEFEKKGLLPKGK' A
#
# COMPACT_ATOMS: atom_id res chain seq x y z
N MET A 1 -31.46 18.66 26.06
CA MET A 1 -30.64 19.08 24.90
C MET A 1 -29.36 18.26 25.01
N LEU A 2 -29.35 17.07 24.42
CA LEU A 2 -28.22 16.14 24.46
C LEU A 2 -27.39 16.43 23.21
N ASP A 3 -26.31 17.17 23.38
CA ASP A 3 -25.37 17.48 22.30
C ASP A 3 -24.62 16.20 21.89
N THR A 4 -24.80 15.85 20.63
CA THR A 4 -24.35 14.67 19.89
C THR A 4 -22.82 14.61 19.66
N CYS A 5 -22.01 15.16 20.55
CA CYS A 5 -20.56 15.22 20.36
C CYS A 5 -19.80 13.93 20.73
N ASP A 6 -20.43 12.98 21.44
CA ASP A 6 -19.74 11.77 21.92
C ASP A 6 -19.72 10.57 20.95
N THR A 7 -20.34 10.68 19.77
CA THR A 7 -20.45 9.52 18.86
C THR A 7 -19.31 9.40 17.82
N PHE A 8 -18.40 10.39 17.74
CA PHE A 8 -17.27 10.33 16.82
C PHE A 8 -16.05 9.52 17.32
N HIS A 9 -16.18 8.79 18.43
CA HIS A 9 -15.10 7.95 18.97
C HIS A 9 -15.02 6.54 18.38
N HIS A 10 -15.87 6.17 17.41
CA HIS A 10 -16.09 4.77 17.08
C HIS A 10 -15.95 4.42 15.58
N MET A 11 -14.88 4.81 14.89
CA MET A 11 -14.51 4.14 13.61
C MET A 11 -13.03 4.26 13.17
N LEU A 12 -12.10 4.59 14.07
CA LEU A 12 -10.70 4.32 13.80
C LEU A 12 -10.44 2.84 14.12
N LYS A 13 -10.48 1.98 13.09
CA LYS A 13 -9.98 0.60 13.23
C LYS A 13 -8.59 0.69 13.89
N PRO A 14 -8.35 -0.01 15.01
CA PRO A 14 -7.01 -0.06 15.58
C PRO A 14 -6.06 -0.52 14.47
N LYS A 15 -5.03 0.29 14.22
CA LYS A 15 -3.97 -0.08 13.28
C LYS A 15 -3.27 -1.26 13.93
N GLU A 16 -3.61 -2.48 13.51
CA GLU A 16 -2.92 -3.69 13.94
C GLU A 16 -1.41 -3.43 13.87
N PRO A 17 -0.66 -3.70 14.95
CA PRO A 17 0.78 -3.53 14.92
C PRO A 17 1.30 -4.50 13.87
N VAL A 18 1.63 -3.96 12.69
CA VAL A 18 2.32 -4.71 11.65
C VAL A 18 3.72 -4.95 12.18
N GLU A 19 3.90 -6.04 12.93
CA GLU A 19 5.20 -6.43 13.46
C GLU A 19 6.21 -6.44 12.31
N ALA A 20 7.27 -5.64 12.48
CA ALA A 20 8.35 -5.40 11.50
C ALA A 20 7.98 -4.71 10.16
N ALA A 21 6.99 -3.80 10.13
CA ALA A 21 6.82 -2.95 8.94
C ALA A 21 7.99 -1.97 8.74
N GLY A 22 8.79 -2.21 7.70
CA GLY A 22 9.78 -1.26 7.19
C GLY A 22 9.14 -0.03 6.52
N SER A 23 9.85 1.10 6.49
CA SER A 23 9.42 2.31 5.78
C SER A 23 10.35 2.60 4.60
N TRP A 24 9.76 2.84 3.42
CA TRP A 24 10.49 3.25 2.22
C TRP A 24 10.13 4.68 1.84
N VAL A 25 11.15 5.48 1.54
CA VAL A 25 10.99 6.86 1.08
C VAL A 25 11.52 6.96 -0.35
N PHE A 26 10.61 7.13 -1.29
CA PHE A 26 10.94 7.35 -2.70
C PHE A 26 11.15 8.85 -2.95
N ARG A 27 12.32 9.23 -3.45
CA ARG A 27 12.66 10.60 -3.86
C ARG A 27 12.84 10.67 -5.37
N ASP A 28 12.73 11.88 -5.91
CA ASP A 28 13.02 12.19 -7.32
C ASP A 28 12.20 11.38 -8.34
N ILE A 29 10.97 10.99 -7.95
CA ILE A 29 10.05 10.29 -8.84
C ILE A 29 9.51 11.28 -9.89
N PRO A 30 9.61 10.95 -11.20
CA PRO A 30 9.06 11.79 -12.25
C PRO A 30 7.58 12.11 -12.00
N ARG A 31 7.21 13.40 -12.13
CA ARG A 31 5.85 13.88 -11.86
C ARG A 31 4.80 13.15 -12.72
N ASP A 32 5.11 12.95 -13.99
CA ASP A 32 4.26 12.23 -14.93
C ASP A 32 3.98 10.78 -14.47
N LEU A 33 5.02 10.08 -14.00
CA LEU A 33 4.87 8.73 -13.46
C LEU A 33 3.96 8.70 -12.23
N MET A 34 4.11 9.66 -11.30
CA MET A 34 3.23 9.74 -10.14
C MET A 34 1.76 9.96 -10.53
N ILE A 35 1.48 10.77 -11.54
CA ILE A 35 0.12 11.01 -12.03
C ILE A 35 -0.47 9.73 -12.61
N LYS A 36 0.27 9.05 -13.49
CA LYS A 36 -0.17 7.79 -14.11
C LYS A 36 -0.44 6.70 -13.07
N ILE A 37 0.42 6.56 -12.06
CA ILE A 37 0.21 5.59 -10.97
C ILE A 37 -1.04 5.91 -10.15
N LYS A 38 -1.31 7.20 -9.85
CA LYS A 38 -2.54 7.60 -9.16
C LYS A 38 -3.79 7.24 -9.96
N ILE A 39 -3.78 7.50 -11.27
CA ILE A 39 -4.88 7.15 -12.16
C ILE A 39 -5.07 5.64 -12.19
N ALA A 40 -3.99 4.87 -12.38
CA ALA A 40 -4.04 3.40 -12.39
C ALA A 40 -4.62 2.83 -11.08
N ALA A 41 -4.20 3.38 -9.94
CA ALA A 41 -4.73 3.00 -8.63
C ALA A 41 -6.24 3.29 -8.51
N ALA A 42 -6.68 4.47 -8.98
CA ALA A 42 -8.08 4.86 -8.97
C ALA A 42 -8.96 3.94 -9.83
N VAL A 43 -8.52 3.60 -11.05
CA VAL A 43 -9.22 2.66 -11.96
C VAL A 43 -9.42 1.31 -11.29
N GLN A 44 -8.41 0.82 -10.55
CA GLN A 44 -8.47 -0.45 -9.82
C GLN A 44 -9.18 -0.35 -8.46
N ARG A 45 -9.71 0.81 -8.08
CA ARG A 45 -10.29 1.08 -6.73
C ARG A 45 -9.33 0.74 -5.58
N LYS A 46 -8.03 0.97 -5.77
CA LYS A 46 -6.97 0.73 -4.79
C LYS A 46 -6.31 2.03 -4.35
N SER A 47 -5.70 2.02 -3.16
CA SER A 47 -4.73 3.06 -2.82
C SER A 47 -3.44 2.87 -3.61
N VAL A 48 -2.67 3.94 -3.84
CA VAL A 48 -1.34 3.84 -4.48
C VAL A 48 -0.43 2.88 -3.73
N LYS A 49 -0.47 2.91 -2.38
CA LYS A 49 0.28 1.97 -1.54
C LYS A 49 -0.09 0.51 -1.86
N GLN A 50 -1.38 0.20 -1.89
CA GLN A 50 -1.82 -1.17 -2.17
C GLN A 50 -1.41 -1.62 -3.57
N LEU A 51 -1.60 -0.76 -4.58
CA LEU A 51 -1.20 -1.05 -5.95
C LEU A 51 0.31 -1.38 -6.04
N LEU A 52 1.17 -0.57 -5.43
CA LEU A 52 2.62 -0.79 -5.46
C LEU A 52 3.03 -2.06 -4.72
N ILE A 53 2.37 -2.40 -3.61
CA ILE A 53 2.62 -3.65 -2.88
C ILE A 53 2.22 -4.85 -3.75
N ASP A 54 1.06 -4.81 -4.39
CA ASP A 54 0.57 -5.89 -5.24
C ASP A 54 1.52 -6.12 -6.42
N LEU A 55 1.89 -5.06 -7.14
CA LEU A 55 2.85 -5.11 -8.25
C LEU A 55 4.20 -5.67 -7.80
N SER A 56 4.69 -5.24 -6.64
CA SER A 56 5.95 -5.75 -6.10
C SER A 56 5.87 -7.24 -5.77
N ARG A 57 4.78 -7.69 -5.14
CA ARG A 57 4.59 -9.12 -4.79
C ARG A 57 4.51 -10.00 -6.03
N GLU A 58 3.75 -9.58 -7.03
CA GLU A 58 3.63 -10.30 -8.30
C GLU A 58 4.98 -10.40 -9.00
N HIS A 59 5.72 -9.29 -9.08
CA HIS A 59 7.04 -9.26 -9.70
C HIS A 59 8.06 -10.15 -8.97
N ILE A 60 8.08 -10.13 -7.64
CA ILE A 60 8.95 -11.00 -6.84
C ILE A 60 8.58 -12.48 -7.04
N ALA A 61 7.29 -12.81 -7.03
CA ALA A 61 6.84 -14.18 -7.26
C ALA A 61 7.26 -14.72 -8.64
N GLU A 62 7.28 -13.87 -9.67
CA GLU A 62 7.83 -14.25 -10.97
C GLU A 62 9.33 -14.54 -10.91
N PHE A 63 10.09 -13.73 -10.18
CA PHE A 63 11.54 -13.91 -10.05
C PHE A 63 11.89 -15.16 -9.25
N GLU A 64 11.12 -15.47 -8.21
CA GLU A 64 11.22 -16.74 -7.47
C GLU A 64 10.92 -17.95 -8.35
N LYS A 65 9.90 -17.86 -9.23
CA LYS A 65 9.59 -18.92 -10.21
C LYS A 65 10.72 -19.13 -11.22
N LYS A 66 11.38 -18.05 -11.64
CA LYS A 66 12.53 -18.08 -12.56
C LYS A 66 13.84 -18.51 -11.87
N GLY A 67 13.84 -18.69 -10.55
CA GLY A 67 15.03 -19.02 -9.78
C GLY A 67 16.03 -17.87 -9.64
N LEU A 68 15.61 -16.63 -9.92
CA LEU A 68 16.45 -15.43 -9.82
C LEU A 68 16.52 -14.89 -8.39
N LEU A 69 15.50 -15.17 -7.59
CA LEU A 69 15.47 -14.85 -6.17
C LEU A 69 15.31 -16.13 -5.34
N PRO A 70 15.94 -16.20 -4.16
CA PRO A 70 15.68 -17.28 -3.23
C PRO A 70 14.20 -17.24 -2.83
N LYS A 71 13.55 -18.40 -2.81
CA LYS A 71 12.22 -18.52 -2.20
C LYS A 71 12.36 -18.20 -0.72
N GLY A 72 11.51 -17.32 -0.20
CA GLY A 72 11.49 -16.98 1.22
C GLY A 72 11.50 -18.23 2.12
N LYS A 73 12.11 -18.12 3.31
CA LYS A 73 12.00 -19.15 4.35
C LYS A 73 10.56 -19.29 4.82
#